data_AF-A0A3S0QT90-F1
#
_entry.id   AF-A0A3S0QT90-F1
#
_cell.length_a   1.000
_cell.length_b   1.000
_cell.length_c   1.000
_cell.angle_alpha   90.00
_cell.angle_beta   90.00
_cell.angle_gamma   90.00
#
_symmetry.space_group_name_H-M   'P 1'
#
loop_
_entity.id
_entity.type
_entity.pdbx_description
1 polymer ?
#
loop_
_entity_poly.entity_id
_entity_poly.type
_entity_poly.pdbx_seq_one_letter_code
_entity_poly.pdbx_strand_id
1 'polypeptide(L)'
;MNLDINKKLDQEMQDRIFDDYLIRIKRPKIISYLEENGTVEDAMYSAAQEWASIGVEKGKRISDKTTKSGEKIIRYAKNGESYYAGDGLNKAHVTPEEIKEALIHSKNENK
;
A
#
# COMPACT_ATOMS: atom_id res chain seq x y z
N MET A 1 13.66 -12.23 -7.83
CA MET A 1 13.93 -11.14 -8.79
C MET A 1 15.44 -10.94 -8.86
N ASN A 2 16.05 -10.91 -10.04
CA ASN A 2 17.49 -10.65 -10.20
C ASN A 2 17.66 -9.27 -10.85
N LEU A 3 17.90 -8.25 -10.03
CA LEU A 3 18.11 -6.88 -10.48
C LEU A 3 19.61 -6.66 -10.71
N ASP A 4 19.96 -6.13 -11.88
CA ASP A 4 21.33 -5.71 -12.18
C ASP A 4 21.54 -4.27 -11.69
N ILE A 5 22.41 -4.09 -10.70
CA ILE A 5 22.72 -2.79 -10.09
C ILE A 5 23.33 -1.78 -11.06
N ASN A 6 23.81 -2.24 -12.23
CA ASN A 6 24.38 -1.38 -13.26
C ASN A 6 23.32 -0.89 -14.26
N LYS A 7 22.10 -1.44 -14.22
CA LYS A 7 20.99 -0.98 -15.06
C LYS A 7 20.32 0.23 -14.44
N LYS A 8 19.80 1.10 -15.30
CA LYS A 8 19.03 2.26 -14.86
C LYS A 8 17.68 1.81 -14.30
N LEU A 9 17.16 2.58 -13.35
CA LEU A 9 15.77 2.49 -12.92
C LEU A 9 14.87 3.24 -13.92
N ASP A 10 14.88 2.77 -15.17
CA ASP A 10 13.98 3.28 -16.22
C ASP A 10 12.54 2.77 -16.01
N GLN A 11 11.63 3.21 -16.88
CA GLN A 11 10.22 2.86 -16.77
C GLN A 11 10.00 1.34 -16.83
N GLU A 12 10.64 0.64 -17.79
CA GLU A 12 10.52 -0.82 -17.92
C GLU A 12 10.99 -1.54 -16.64
N MET A 13 12.10 -1.10 -16.04
CA MET A 13 12.57 -1.65 -14.77
C MET A 13 11.61 -1.35 -13.62
N GLN A 14 11.03 -0.15 -13.56
CA GLN A 14 10.06 0.24 -12.53
C GLN A 14 8.78 -0.61 -12.62
N ASP A 15 8.25 -0.78 -13.84
CA ASP A 15 7.05 -1.59 -14.09
C ASP A 15 7.30 -3.04 -13.67
N ARG A 16 8.47 -3.60 -14.01
CA ARG A 16 8.88 -4.93 -13.55
C ARG A 16 9.00 -5.04 -12.03
N ILE A 17 9.57 -4.05 -11.35
CA ILE A 17 9.63 -4.03 -9.87
C ILE A 17 8.21 -4.02 -9.29
N PHE A 18 7.33 -3.20 -9.87
CA PHE A 18 5.95 -3.09 -9.44
C PHE A 18 5.22 -4.44 -9.58
N ASP A 19 5.21 -5.02 -10.77
CA ASP A 19 4.46 -6.25 -11.11
C ASP A 19 5.07 -7.51 -10.48
N ASP A 20 6.37 -7.73 -10.68
CA ASP A 20 7.01 -8.99 -10.29
C ASP A 20 7.28 -9.07 -8.79
N TYR A 21 7.42 -7.91 -8.11
CA TYR A 21 7.88 -7.88 -6.73
C TYR A 21 6.92 -7.16 -5.79
N LEU A 22 6.58 -5.89 -6.02
CA LEU A 22 5.81 -5.11 -5.05
C LEU A 22 4.42 -5.72 -4.84
N ILE A 23 3.65 -5.92 -5.89
CA ILE A 23 2.27 -6.42 -5.78
C ILE A 23 2.19 -7.94 -5.68
N ARG A 24 3.17 -8.68 -6.24
CA ARG A 24 3.14 -10.15 -6.29
C ARG A 24 3.86 -10.82 -5.12
N ILE A 25 4.96 -10.26 -4.62
CA ILE A 25 5.78 -10.88 -3.55
C ILE A 25 5.65 -10.14 -2.22
N LYS A 26 5.86 -8.81 -2.22
CA LYS A 26 5.87 -8.01 -0.98
C LYS A 26 4.45 -7.77 -0.44
N ARG A 27 3.49 -7.50 -1.33
CA ARG A 27 2.08 -7.19 -1.02
C ARG A 27 1.11 -8.10 -1.79
N PRO A 28 1.18 -9.44 -1.61
CA PRO A 28 0.45 -10.41 -2.43
C PRO A 28 -1.08 -10.25 -2.40
N LYS A 29 -1.63 -9.58 -1.39
CA LYS A 29 -3.06 -9.26 -1.31
C LYS A 29 -3.54 -8.35 -2.43
N ILE A 30 -2.65 -7.53 -3.00
CA ILE A 30 -2.98 -6.68 -4.15
C ILE A 30 -3.23 -7.56 -5.37
N ILE A 31 -2.27 -8.42 -5.74
CA ILE A 31 -2.42 -9.28 -6.92
C ILE A 31 -3.53 -10.31 -6.74
N SER A 32 -3.72 -10.86 -5.52
CA SER A 32 -4.82 -11.79 -5.25
C SER A 32 -6.19 -11.14 -5.42
N TYR A 33 -6.32 -9.83 -5.14
CA TYR A 33 -7.55 -9.11 -5.50
C TYR A 33 -7.67 -8.93 -7.01
N LEU A 34 -6.60 -8.51 -7.70
CA LEU A 34 -6.67 -8.19 -9.13
C LEU A 34 -6.90 -9.43 -10.01
N GLU A 35 -6.23 -10.54 -9.74
CA GLU A 35 -6.21 -11.74 -10.60
C GLU A 35 -7.04 -12.92 -10.03
N GLU A 36 -7.36 -12.91 -8.73
CA GLU A 36 -7.96 -14.05 -8.05
C GLU A 36 -9.22 -13.64 -7.24
N ASN A 37 -9.44 -14.33 -6.11
CA ASN A 37 -10.60 -14.20 -5.24
C ASN A 37 -10.30 -13.37 -3.97
N GLY A 38 -9.25 -12.55 -3.97
CA GLY A 38 -8.96 -11.63 -2.88
C GLY A 38 -10.04 -10.55 -2.73
N THR A 39 -10.06 -9.86 -1.59
CA THR A 39 -11.01 -8.77 -1.31
C THR A 39 -10.40 -7.40 -1.53
N VAL A 40 -11.24 -6.42 -1.89
CA VAL A 40 -10.76 -5.06 -2.20
C VAL A 40 -10.17 -4.39 -0.96
N GLU A 41 -10.76 -4.62 0.22
CA GLU A 41 -10.32 -4.04 1.49
C GLU A 41 -8.92 -4.51 1.90
N ASP A 42 -8.59 -5.76 1.59
CA ASP A 42 -7.26 -6.34 1.86
C ASP A 42 -6.20 -5.80 0.91
N ALA A 43 -6.57 -5.58 -0.36
CA ALA A 43 -5.72 -4.94 -1.35
C ALA A 43 -5.47 -3.47 -1.02
N MET A 44 -6.53 -2.71 -0.67
CA MET A 44 -6.44 -1.31 -0.24
C MET A 44 -5.50 -1.15 0.96
N TYR A 45 -5.68 -1.97 2.00
CA TYR A 45 -4.83 -1.90 3.19
C TYR A 45 -3.38 -2.26 2.87
N SER A 46 -3.14 -3.25 2.00
CA SER A 46 -1.79 -3.63 1.58
C SER A 46 -1.12 -2.55 0.73
N ALA A 47 -1.88 -1.86 -0.12
CA ALA A 47 -1.41 -0.71 -0.88
C ALA A 47 -1.03 0.44 0.05
N ALA A 48 -1.84 0.75 1.06
CA ALA A 48 -1.54 1.79 2.05
C ALA A 48 -0.27 1.49 2.89
N GLN A 49 0.07 0.22 3.08
CA GLN A 49 1.33 -0.17 3.71
C GLN A 49 2.55 -0.07 2.79
N GLU A 50 2.36 0.02 1.47
CA GLU A 50 3.45 0.14 0.51
C GLU A 50 3.70 1.60 0.13
N TRP A 51 2.63 2.34 -0.14
CA TRP A 51 2.68 3.73 -0.55
C TRP A 51 2.08 4.62 0.54
N ALA A 52 2.92 5.43 1.17
CA ALA A 52 2.51 6.35 2.22
C ALA A 52 1.47 7.40 1.76
N SER A 53 1.38 7.63 0.45
CA SER A 53 0.39 8.49 -0.19
C SER A 53 -1.03 7.90 -0.18
N ILE A 54 -1.20 6.62 0.10
CA ILE A 54 -2.52 5.97 0.14
C ILE A 54 -3.06 5.97 1.57
N GLY A 55 -4.30 6.44 1.71
CA GLY A 55 -5.01 6.53 2.97
C GLY A 55 -5.53 5.18 3.45
N VAL A 56 -5.48 4.98 4.77
CA VAL A 56 -5.96 3.79 5.46
C VAL A 56 -7.42 3.98 5.88
N GLU A 57 -8.25 2.96 5.65
CA GLU A 57 -9.66 2.95 6.05
C GLU A 57 -9.83 3.09 7.57
N LYS A 58 -10.92 3.75 7.98
CA LYS A 58 -11.29 3.91 9.39
C LYS A 58 -11.27 2.57 10.14
N GLY A 59 -10.64 2.57 11.31
CA GLY A 59 -10.61 1.41 12.20
C GLY A 59 -9.54 0.37 11.88
N LYS A 60 -8.80 0.49 10.77
CA LYS A 60 -7.61 -0.34 10.51
C LYS A 60 -6.42 0.19 11.32
N ARG A 61 -5.53 -0.72 11.73
CA ARG A 61 -4.31 -0.36 12.47
C ARG A 61 -3.35 0.41 11.56
N ILE A 62 -2.71 1.44 12.08
CA ILE A 62 -1.60 2.15 11.42
C ILE A 62 -0.30 1.90 12.19
N SER A 63 0.84 2.37 11.67
CA SER A 63 2.14 2.15 12.30
C SER A 63 2.09 2.51 13.79
N ASP A 64 2.66 1.68 14.64
CA ASP A 64 2.67 1.96 16.07
C ASP A 64 3.64 3.12 16.36
N LYS A 65 3.35 3.89 17.40
CA LYS A 65 4.24 4.96 17.84
C LYS A 65 4.99 4.52 19.10
N THR A 66 6.31 4.65 19.09
CA THR A 66 7.11 4.48 20.31
C THR A 66 7.27 5.84 21.00
N THR A 67 6.95 5.91 22.29
CA THR A 67 7.17 7.13 23.09
C THR A 67 8.66 7.30 23.41
N LYS A 68 9.04 8.48 23.93
CA LYS A 68 10.41 8.71 24.40
C LYS A 68 10.82 7.77 25.54
N SER A 69 9.86 7.24 26.30
CA SER A 69 10.08 6.26 27.37
C SER A 69 10.13 4.81 26.87
N GLY A 70 9.99 4.57 25.56
CA GLY A 70 10.01 3.23 24.97
C GLY A 70 8.66 2.51 24.96
N GLU A 71 7.58 3.15 25.42
CA GLU A 71 6.24 2.59 25.40
C GLU A 71 5.68 2.55 23.98
N LYS A 72 5.02 1.45 23.61
CA LYS A 72 4.45 1.24 22.30
C LYS A 72 2.96 1.57 22.29
N ILE A 73 2.58 2.62 21.56
CA ILE A 73 1.20 3.05 21.37
C ILE A 73 0.66 2.42 20.09
N ILE A 74 -0.36 1.56 20.25
CA ILE A 74 -1.13 1.02 19.13
C ILE A 74 -2.07 2.09 18.61
N ARG A 75 -2.10 2.28 17.30
CA ARG A 75 -2.88 3.34 16.64
C ARG A 75 -3.79 2.77 15.57
N TYR A 76 -4.93 3.43 15.38
CA TYR A 76 -5.92 3.08 14.37
C TYR A 76 -6.25 4.32 13.55
N ALA A 77 -6.43 4.14 12.25
CA ALA A 77 -6.82 5.21 11.35
C ALA A 77 -8.22 5.74 11.71
N LYS A 78 -8.36 7.05 11.76
CA LYS A 78 -9.64 7.74 11.92
C LYS A 78 -10.44 7.76 10.62
N ASN A 79 -9.75 7.94 9.50
CA ASN A 79 -10.13 7.62 8.11
C ASN A 79 -9.15 8.37 7.19
N GLY A 80 -8.56 7.71 6.19
CA GLY A 80 -7.72 8.36 5.17
C GLY A 80 -6.35 8.86 5.64
N GLU A 81 -5.91 8.47 6.84
CA GLU A 81 -4.55 8.74 7.31
C GLU A 81 -3.55 7.82 6.59
N SER A 82 -2.32 8.29 6.35
CA SER A 82 -1.24 7.41 5.90
C SER A 82 -1.02 6.28 6.91
N TYR A 83 -0.64 5.09 6.44
CA TYR A 83 -0.19 4.02 7.35
C TYR A 83 0.95 4.47 8.25
N TYR A 84 1.77 5.42 7.80
CA TYR A 84 2.92 5.97 8.53
C TYR A 84 2.63 7.30 9.23
N ALA A 85 1.36 7.71 9.33
CA ALA A 85 0.99 8.99 9.93
C ALA A 85 1.59 9.17 11.34
N GLY A 86 1.96 10.41 11.69
CA GLY A 86 2.45 10.78 13.03
C GLY A 86 3.97 10.81 13.21
N ASP A 87 4.74 10.62 12.14
CA ASP A 87 6.17 10.95 12.06
C ASP A 87 6.45 12.40 11.61
N GLY A 88 5.40 13.13 11.18
CA GLY A 88 5.47 14.51 10.73
C GLY A 88 5.86 14.70 9.26
N LEU A 89 6.18 13.62 8.54
CA LEU A 89 6.60 13.65 7.13
C LEU A 89 5.61 12.94 6.21
N ASN A 90 4.98 11.86 6.69
CA ASN A 90 4.07 11.06 5.88
C ASN A 90 2.64 11.57 5.95
N LYS A 91 2.07 11.85 4.78
CA LYS A 91 0.67 12.27 4.59
C LYS A 91 0.08 11.55 3.38
N ALA A 92 -1.14 11.06 3.54
CA ALA A 92 -1.90 10.49 2.44
C ALA A 92 -2.44 11.60 1.52
N HIS A 93 -2.42 11.32 0.23
CA HIS A 93 -2.94 12.16 -0.85
C HIS A 93 -4.05 11.47 -1.64
N VAL A 94 -4.10 10.13 -1.57
CA VAL A 94 -5.17 9.30 -2.14
C VAL A 94 -6.05 8.83 -0.98
N THR A 95 -7.34 9.10 -1.06
CA THR A 95 -8.33 8.69 -0.08
C THR A 95 -8.63 7.18 -0.20
N PRO A 96 -9.22 6.55 0.84
CA PRO A 96 -9.65 5.16 0.75
C PRO A 96 -10.64 4.90 -0.39
N GLU A 97 -11.53 5.84 -0.70
CA GLU A 97 -12.49 5.65 -1.80
C GLU A 97 -11.80 5.70 -3.16
N GLU A 98 -10.88 6.64 -3.38
CA GLU A 98 -10.14 6.75 -4.65
C GLU A 98 -9.31 5.49 -4.94
N ILE A 99 -8.61 4.93 -3.94
CA ILE A 99 -7.84 3.69 -4.15
C ILE A 99 -8.76 2.49 -4.37
N LYS A 100 -9.93 2.47 -3.72
CA LYS A 100 -10.93 1.42 -3.92
C LYS A 100 -11.46 1.43 -5.36
N GLU A 101 -11.84 2.59 -5.86
CA GLU A 101 -12.29 2.76 -7.24
C GLU A 101 -11.20 2.37 -8.24
N ALA A 102 -9.96 2.81 -8.02
CA ALA A 102 -8.82 2.46 -8.88
C ALA A 102 -8.58 0.95 -8.94
N LEU A 103 -8.64 0.25 -7.80
CA LEU A 103 -8.49 -1.20 -7.73
C LEU A 103 -9.65 -1.93 -8.45
N ILE A 104 -10.89 -1.50 -8.21
CA ILE A 104 -12.08 -2.08 -8.88
C ILE A 104 -11.98 -1.89 -10.41
N HIS A 105 -11.59 -0.70 -10.86
CA HIS A 105 -11.40 -0.41 -12.28
C HIS A 105 -10.33 -1.33 -12.88
N SER A 106 -9.15 -1.39 -12.24
CA SER A 106 -8.04 -2.24 -12.68
C SER A 106 -8.43 -3.72 -12.79
N LYS A 107 -9.19 -4.24 -11.80
CA LYS A 107 -9.68 -5.63 -11.84
C LYS A 107 -10.63 -5.87 -13.01
N ASN A 108 -11.46 -4.89 -13.37
CA ASN A 108 -12.43 -5.03 -14.44
C ASN A 108 -11.80 -4.84 -15.83
N GLU A 109 -10.77 -4.01 -15.97
CA GLU A 109 -10.00 -3.89 -17.22
C GLU A 109 -9.15 -5.13 -17.51
N ASN A 110 -8.74 -5.87 -16.48
CA ASN A 110 -7.99 -7.12 -16.61
C ASN A 110 -8.85 -8.35 -16.98
N LYS A 111 -10.18 -8.19 -17.15
CA LYS A 111 -11.09 -9.27 -17.58
C LYS A 111 -11.34 -9.25 -19.07
#